data_AF-A0A250XB03-F1
#
_entry.id   AF-A0A250XB03-F1
#
_cell.length_a   1.000
_cell.length_b   1.000
_cell.length_c   1.000
_cell.angle_alpha   90.00
_cell.angle_beta   90.00
_cell.angle_gamma   90.00
#
_symmetry.space_group_name_H-M   'P 1'
#
loop_
_entity.id
_entity.type
_entity.pdbx_description
1 polymer ?
#
loop_
_entity_poly.entity_id
_entity_poly.type
_entity_poly.pdbx_seq_one_letter_code
_entity_poly.pdbx_strand_id
1 'polypeptide(L)'
;MVDAGLKRNINALEQVGWHIRPDAFKDLEWYGEDSASWNEIASSQILNTDIKRFGAASLPSDVNRSQDGTIQKTMVLQVTSIRDASKPIFRDLAAASSTVLRQRQLLLQLTDGTTCCKAVEYGHVEALSEDLPSLLIMLPIN
;
A
#
# COMPACT_ATOMS: atom_id res chain seq x y z
N MET A 1 17.93 -16.60 18.88
CA MET A 1 17.12 -15.78 19.81
C MET A 1 16.89 -14.44 19.12
N VAL A 2 15.62 -14.04 18.95
CA VAL A 2 15.30 -12.71 18.39
C VAL A 2 15.47 -11.70 19.51
N ASP A 3 16.34 -10.72 19.31
CA ASP A 3 16.66 -9.64 20.25
C ASP A 3 15.38 -8.92 20.74
N ALA A 4 15.36 -8.51 22.01
CA ALA A 4 14.22 -7.83 22.63
C ALA A 4 13.94 -6.47 21.97
N GLY A 5 14.99 -5.79 21.48
CA GLY A 5 14.87 -4.55 20.70
C GLY A 5 14.12 -4.78 19.38
N LEU A 6 14.52 -5.81 18.62
CA LEU A 6 13.88 -6.17 17.36
C LEU A 6 12.39 -6.51 17.56
N LYS A 7 12.04 -7.29 18.59
CA LYS A 7 10.63 -7.60 18.91
C LYS A 7 9.79 -6.37 19.19
N ARG A 8 10.33 -5.41 19.96
CA ARG A 8 9.63 -4.15 20.27
C ARG A 8 9.29 -3.38 19.00
N ASN A 9 10.23 -3.34 18.06
CA ASN A 9 10.07 -2.51 16.87
C ASN A 9 9.19 -3.17 15.80
N ILE A 10 9.21 -4.50 15.69
CA ILE A 10 8.23 -5.26 14.90
C ILE A 10 6.82 -4.95 15.38
N ASN A 11 6.57 -4.98 16.70
CA ASN A 11 5.27 -4.64 17.27
C ASN A 11 4.85 -3.20 16.93
N ALA A 12 5.78 -2.25 16.89
CA ALA A 12 5.48 -0.87 16.51
C ALA A 12 5.05 -0.74 15.04
N LEU A 13 5.68 -1.50 14.13
CA LEU A 13 5.28 -1.54 12.72
C LEU A 13 3.90 -2.19 12.53
N GLU A 14 3.62 -3.27 13.24
CA GLU A 14 2.31 -3.93 13.18
C GLU A 14 1.18 -3.02 13.69
N GLN A 15 1.46 -2.19 14.71
CA GLN A 15 0.48 -1.21 15.22
C GLN A 15 0.08 -0.15 14.19
N VAL A 16 0.96 0.19 13.24
CA VAL A 16 0.66 1.13 12.16
C VAL A 16 0.24 0.43 10.85
N GLY A 17 0.06 -0.90 10.89
CA GLY A 17 -0.51 -1.69 9.80
C GLY A 17 0.49 -2.39 8.88
N TRP A 18 1.79 -2.38 9.19
CA TRP A 18 2.75 -3.16 8.42
C TRP A 18 2.65 -4.65 8.77
N HIS A 19 2.68 -5.49 7.74
CA HIS A 19 2.78 -6.93 7.88
C HIS A 19 4.03 -7.41 7.17
N ILE A 20 5.05 -7.80 7.95
CA ILE A 20 6.38 -8.17 7.44
C ILE A 20 6.65 -9.63 7.84
N ARG A 21 7.23 -10.41 6.93
CA ARG A 21 7.56 -11.81 7.23
C ARG A 21 8.68 -11.88 8.28
N PRO A 22 8.61 -12.81 9.24
CA PRO A 22 9.63 -12.91 10.29
C PRO A 22 11.05 -13.18 9.78
N ASP A 23 11.19 -13.82 8.62
CA ASP A 23 12.48 -14.13 7.99
C ASP A 23 13.10 -12.93 7.27
N ALA A 24 12.28 -12.04 6.71
CA ALA A 24 12.73 -10.86 5.97
C ALA A 24 13.56 -9.87 6.81
N PHE A 25 13.36 -9.84 8.14
CA PHE A 25 14.16 -8.99 9.03
C PHE A 25 15.65 -9.36 9.07
N LYS A 26 16.01 -10.58 8.66
CA LYS A 26 17.42 -10.98 8.56
C LYS A 26 18.12 -10.37 7.36
N ASP A 27 17.37 -10.15 6.28
CA ASP A 27 17.89 -9.68 4.99
C ASP A 27 17.91 -8.15 4.89
N LEU A 28 17.23 -7.45 5.80
CA LEU A 28 17.17 -5.97 5.84
C LEU A 28 18.43 -5.31 6.45
N GLU A 29 19.57 -6.01 6.52
CA GLU A 29 20.88 -5.53 7.07
C GLU A 29 20.74 -4.52 8.23
N TRP A 30 20.01 -4.93 9.27
CA TRP A 30 19.46 -4.03 10.28
C TRP A 30 20.41 -3.84 11.47
N TYR A 31 21.23 -2.78 11.49
CA TYR A 31 22.26 -2.54 12.53
C TYR A 31 22.06 -1.27 13.39
N GLY A 32 20.83 -0.77 13.56
CA GLY A 32 20.56 0.38 14.43
C GLY A 32 20.27 -0.04 15.88
N GLU A 33 21.15 0.32 16.83
CA GLU A 33 20.96 0.07 18.27
C GLU A 33 19.90 0.99 18.92
N ASP A 34 19.60 2.16 18.31
CA ASP A 34 18.69 3.16 18.89
C ASP A 34 17.31 3.23 18.21
N SER A 35 16.26 3.32 19.04
CA SER A 35 14.85 3.38 18.59
C SER A 35 14.51 4.59 17.71
N ALA A 36 15.22 5.72 17.86
CA ALA A 36 15.03 6.91 17.04
C ALA A 36 15.57 6.70 15.61
N SER A 37 16.76 6.10 15.48
CA SER A 37 17.31 5.69 14.18
C SER A 37 16.48 4.61 13.50
N TRP A 38 15.75 3.82 14.29
CA TRP A 38 14.92 2.73 13.79
C TRP A 38 13.78 3.22 12.91
N ASN A 39 13.01 4.23 13.35
CA ASN A 39 11.90 4.76 12.55
C ASN A 39 12.37 5.38 11.23
N GLU A 40 13.53 6.02 11.22
CA GLU A 40 14.06 6.73 10.05
C GLU A 40 14.68 5.76 9.02
N ILE A 41 15.41 4.75 9.48
CA ILE A 41 15.98 3.68 8.63
C ILE A 41 14.87 2.75 8.12
N ALA A 42 13.93 2.36 8.99
CA ALA A 42 12.75 1.58 8.61
C ALA A 42 11.96 2.30 7.51
N SER A 43 11.66 3.58 7.73
CA SER A 43 10.91 4.37 6.75
C SER A 43 11.70 4.49 5.44
N SER A 44 12.98 4.83 5.47
CA SER A 44 13.75 5.04 4.23
C SER A 44 14.01 3.77 3.43
N GLN A 45 14.27 2.63 4.07
CA GLN A 45 14.55 1.37 3.38
C GLN A 45 13.28 0.60 2.99
N ILE A 46 12.29 0.54 3.88
CA ILE A 46 11.06 -0.24 3.63
C ILE A 46 10.13 0.49 2.67
N LEU A 47 10.01 1.83 2.76
CA LEU A 47 9.12 2.60 1.87
C LEU A 47 9.52 2.56 0.40
N ASN A 48 10.80 2.38 0.11
CA ASN A 48 11.34 2.37 -1.25
C ASN A 48 11.59 0.96 -1.80
N THR A 49 11.22 -0.08 -1.05
CA THR A 49 11.45 -1.47 -1.44
C THR A 49 10.15 -2.12 -1.85
N ASP A 50 10.18 -2.96 -2.89
CA ASP A 50 9.03 -3.76 -3.30
C ASP A 50 8.60 -4.68 -2.13
N ILE A 51 7.36 -4.50 -1.67
CA ILE A 51 6.76 -5.23 -0.56
C ILE A 51 6.77 -6.74 -0.79
N LYS A 52 6.83 -7.25 -2.02
CA LYS A 52 6.99 -8.70 -2.26
C LYS A 52 8.25 -9.27 -1.62
N ARG A 53 9.30 -8.45 -1.48
CA ARG A 53 10.58 -8.87 -0.89
C ARG A 53 10.50 -9.14 0.59
N PHE A 54 9.59 -8.51 1.33
CA PHE A 54 9.55 -8.60 2.80
C PHE A 54 8.15 -8.75 3.40
N GLY A 55 7.09 -8.44 2.66
CA GLY A 55 5.70 -8.41 3.10
C GLY A 55 5.11 -9.79 3.39
N ALA A 56 4.31 -9.86 4.45
CA ALA A 56 3.52 -11.02 4.81
C ALA A 56 2.06 -10.85 4.36
N ALA A 57 1.35 -11.97 4.21
CA ALA A 57 -0.07 -11.95 3.90
C ALA A 57 -0.86 -11.19 4.98
N SER A 58 -1.58 -10.16 4.56
CA SER A 58 -2.42 -9.30 5.41
C SER A 58 -3.82 -9.12 4.84
N LEU A 59 -3.97 -9.23 3.52
CA LEU A 59 -5.26 -9.22 2.87
C LEU A 59 -6.02 -10.52 3.14
N PRO A 60 -7.35 -10.46 3.34
CA PRO A 60 -8.20 -11.65 3.40
C PRO A 60 -8.04 -12.49 2.13
N SER A 61 -7.97 -13.82 2.27
CA SER A 61 -7.79 -14.75 1.14
C SER A 61 -8.92 -14.71 0.10
N ASP A 62 -10.05 -14.11 0.47
CA ASP A 62 -11.25 -13.93 -0.32
C ASP A 62 -11.53 -12.46 -0.68
N VAL A 63 -10.56 -11.55 -0.50
CA VAL A 63 -10.72 -10.10 -0.75
C VAL A 63 -11.27 -9.76 -2.15
N ASN A 64 -11.02 -10.61 -3.14
CA ASN A 64 -11.51 -10.42 -4.52
C ASN A 64 -12.83 -11.18 -4.83
N ARG A 65 -13.36 -11.93 -3.86
CA ARG A 65 -14.55 -12.78 -4.01
C ARG A 65 -15.69 -12.38 -3.08
N SER A 66 -15.39 -11.76 -1.95
CA SER A 66 -16.38 -11.26 -1.00
C SER A 66 -17.23 -10.16 -1.63
N GLN A 67 -18.55 -10.29 -1.61
CA GLN A 67 -19.47 -9.25 -2.09
C GLN A 67 -19.66 -8.12 -1.06
N ASP A 68 -19.73 -8.45 0.23
CA ASP A 68 -20.00 -7.49 1.32
C ASP A 68 -18.89 -7.51 2.40
N GLY A 69 -17.64 -7.60 1.97
CA GLY A 69 -16.48 -7.63 2.88
C GLY A 69 -16.07 -6.22 3.32
N THR A 70 -15.78 -6.05 4.62
CA THR A 70 -15.13 -4.83 5.14
C THR A 70 -13.75 -5.17 5.67
N ILE A 71 -12.74 -4.38 5.31
CA ILE A 71 -11.39 -4.49 5.88
C ILE A 71 -11.41 -3.86 7.28
N GLN A 72 -11.29 -4.69 8.30
CA GLN A 72 -11.42 -4.31 9.72
C GLN A 72 -10.09 -3.90 10.38
N LYS A 73 -8.99 -3.88 9.63
CA LYS A 73 -7.65 -3.58 10.14
C LYS A 73 -6.92 -2.63 9.21
N THR A 74 -6.24 -1.65 9.79
CA THR A 74 -5.31 -0.79 9.06
C THR A 74 -4.21 -1.67 8.48
N MET A 75 -3.95 -1.52 7.19
CA MET A 75 -2.91 -2.25 6.49
C MET A 75 -2.14 -1.34 5.56
N VAL A 76 -0.83 -1.57 5.50
CA VAL A 76 0.06 -0.96 4.52
C VAL A 76 0.11 -1.87 3.30
N LEU A 77 -0.26 -1.32 2.14
CA LEU A 77 -0.26 -2.01 0.85
C LEU A 77 0.54 -1.22 -0.16
N GLN A 78 1.23 -1.90 -1.07
CA GLN A 78 1.91 -1.24 -2.17
C GLN A 78 0.96 -1.02 -3.34
N VAL A 79 0.94 0.19 -3.87
CA VAL A 79 0.30 0.50 -5.14
C VAL A 79 1.17 -0.02 -6.29
N THR A 80 0.61 -0.91 -7.11
CA THR A 80 1.29 -1.46 -8.28
C THR A 80 0.89 -0.76 -9.57
N SER A 81 -0.33 -0.20 -9.62
CA SER A 81 -0.76 0.65 -10.73
C SER A 81 -1.91 1.56 -10.32
N ILE A 82 -1.97 2.73 -10.94
CA ILE A 82 -3.08 3.68 -10.86
C ILE A 82 -3.53 4.00 -12.29
N ARG A 83 -4.84 4.07 -12.50
CA ARG A 83 -5.42 4.57 -13.76
C ARG A 83 -6.66 5.41 -13.47
N ASP A 84 -6.88 6.48 -14.23
CA ASP A 84 -8.13 7.23 -14.14
C ASP A 84 -9.18 6.60 -15.07
N ALA A 85 -10.21 5.99 -14.48
CA ALA A 85 -11.32 5.40 -15.21
C ALA A 85 -12.29 6.44 -15.79
N SER A 86 -12.19 7.69 -15.35
CA SER A 86 -12.97 8.79 -15.92
C SER A 86 -12.41 9.25 -17.28
N LYS A 87 -11.11 8.99 -17.55
CA LYS A 87 -10.45 9.33 -18.81
C LYS A 87 -10.69 8.25 -19.86
N PRO A 88 -11.11 8.62 -21.08
CA PRO A 88 -11.22 7.66 -22.18
C PRO A 88 -9.84 7.09 -22.55
N ILE A 89 -9.80 5.79 -22.84
CA ILE A 89 -8.58 5.05 -23.19
C ILE A 89 -7.96 5.58 -24.51
N PHE A 90 -8.80 6.12 -25.40
CA PHE A 90 -8.38 6.75 -26.65
C PHE A 90 -8.37 8.27 -26.49
N ARG A 91 -7.19 8.88 -26.64
CA ARG A 91 -7.00 10.35 -26.55
C ARG A 91 -7.86 11.11 -27.55
N ASP A 92 -8.09 10.56 -28.74
CA ASP A 92 -8.85 11.22 -29.81
C ASP A 92 -10.36 11.36 -29.50
N LEU A 93 -10.89 10.53 -28.60
CA LEU A 93 -12.28 10.61 -28.11
C LEU A 93 -12.44 11.61 -26.94
N ALA A 94 -11.34 12.07 -26.33
CA ALA A 94 -11.39 13.03 -25.23
C ALA A 94 -11.88 14.42 -25.70
N ALA A 95 -11.53 14.81 -26.93
CA ALA A 95 -11.95 16.09 -27.52
C ALA A 95 -13.48 16.17 -27.74
N ALA A 96 -14.17 15.02 -27.90
CA ALA A 96 -15.61 14.96 -28.09
C ALA A 96 -16.40 15.02 -26.76
N SER A 97 -15.74 14.90 -25.61
CA SER A 97 -16.36 14.84 -24.28
C SER A 97 -16.10 16.11 -23.45
N SER A 98 -15.94 17.28 -24.08
CA SER A 98 -15.65 18.56 -23.39
C SER A 98 -16.82 19.16 -22.61
N THR A 99 -18.00 18.53 -22.59
CA THR A 99 -19.22 19.06 -21.98
C THR A 99 -19.66 18.37 -20.68
N VAL A 100 -18.96 17.32 -20.24
CA VAL A 100 -19.24 16.68 -18.95
C VAL A 100 -18.00 16.79 -18.08
N LEU A 101 -18.09 17.57 -17.00
CA LEU A 101 -17.12 17.53 -15.91
C LEU A 101 -17.16 16.13 -15.28
N ARG A 102 -16.42 15.18 -15.84
CA ARG A 102 -16.28 13.85 -15.24
C ARG A 102 -15.41 14.02 -14.00
N GLN A 103 -16.01 13.80 -12.83
CA GLN A 103 -15.25 13.71 -11.60
C GLN A 103 -14.24 12.57 -11.74
N ARG A 104 -12.99 12.84 -11.36
CA ARG A 104 -11.90 11.87 -11.37
C ARG A 104 -12.32 10.60 -10.63
N GLN A 105 -12.00 9.44 -11.20
CA GLN A 105 -12.19 8.15 -10.54
C GLN A 105 -10.97 7.28 -10.76
N LEU A 106 -10.06 7.25 -9.77
CA LEU A 106 -8.91 6.37 -9.84
C LEU A 106 -9.29 4.92 -9.52
N LEU A 107 -8.77 4.01 -10.34
CA LEU A 107 -8.70 2.58 -10.06
C LEU A 107 -7.26 2.25 -9.68
N LEU A 108 -7.09 1.64 -8.52
CA LEU A 108 -5.80 1.22 -8.00
C LEU A 108 -5.70 -0.31 -8.02
N GLN A 109 -4.50 -0.81 -8.31
CA GLN A 109 -4.10 -2.16 -7.97
C GLN A 109 -3.16 -2.10 -6.78
N LEU A 110 -3.48 -2.87 -5.74
CA LEU A 110 -2.77 -2.89 -4.46
C LEU A 110 -2.26 -4.30 -4.18
N THR A 111 -1.18 -4.42 -3.40
CA THR A 111 -0.67 -5.72 -2.94
C THR A 111 -0.06 -5.63 -1.53
N ASP A 112 -0.23 -6.70 -0.75
CA ASP A 112 0.51 -6.93 0.51
C ASP A 112 1.85 -7.68 0.29
N GLY A 113 2.20 -7.91 -0.99
CA GLY A 113 3.36 -8.72 -1.39
C GLY A 113 3.04 -10.19 -1.64
N THR A 114 1.85 -10.66 -1.25
CA THR A 114 1.39 -12.03 -1.46
C THR A 114 0.13 -12.08 -2.33
N THR A 115 -0.85 -11.25 -2.00
CA THR A 115 -2.16 -11.12 -2.64
C THR A 115 -2.27 -9.74 -3.28
N CYS A 116 -2.99 -9.66 -4.40
CA CYS A 116 -3.36 -8.38 -5.01
C CYS A 116 -4.86 -8.14 -4.85
N CYS A 117 -5.25 -6.87 -4.66
CA CYS A 117 -6.65 -6.44 -4.69
C CYS A 117 -6.81 -5.18 -5.54
N LYS A 118 -8.06 -4.84 -5.87
CA LYS A 118 -8.40 -3.61 -6.58
C LYS A 118 -9.12 -2.66 -5.64
N ALA A 119 -8.81 -1.37 -5.77
CA ALA A 119 -9.52 -0.32 -5.05
C ALA A 119 -10.01 0.75 -6.03
N VAL A 120 -11.07 1.44 -5.63
CA VAL A 120 -11.65 2.57 -6.35
C VAL A 120 -11.57 3.78 -5.44
N GLU A 121 -11.18 4.93 -5.98
CA GLU A 121 -11.30 6.22 -5.31
C GLU A 121 -12.79 6.58 -5.17
N TYR A 122 -13.34 6.36 -3.97
CA TYR A 122 -14.75 6.64 -3.67
C TYR A 122 -15.05 8.15 -3.58
N GLY A 123 -14.10 8.93 -3.06
CA GLY A 123 -14.12 10.39 -3.03
C GLY A 123 -12.72 10.92 -3.33
N HIS A 124 -12.60 12.20 -3.71
CA HIS A 124 -11.31 12.75 -4.14
C HIS A 124 -10.24 12.66 -3.05
N VAL A 125 -9.13 11.98 -3.36
CA VAL A 125 -7.93 11.89 -2.52
C VAL A 125 -6.81 12.67 -3.20
N GLU A 126 -6.55 13.88 -2.71
CA GLU A 126 -5.57 14.81 -3.30
C GLU A 126 -4.16 14.21 -3.43
N ALA A 127 -3.77 13.34 -2.48
CA ALA A 127 -2.45 12.70 -2.45
C ALA A 127 -2.25 11.63 -3.53
N LEU A 128 -3.30 11.18 -4.21
CA LEU A 128 -3.20 10.17 -5.29
C LEU A 128 -3.19 10.87 -6.65
N SER A 129 -2.45 10.32 -7.61
CA SER A 129 -2.47 10.73 -9.02
C SER A 129 -2.04 9.56 -9.92
N GLU A 130 -2.33 9.63 -11.23
CA GLU A 130 -1.89 8.58 -12.17
C GLU A 130 -0.37 8.50 -12.32
N ASP A 131 0.32 9.62 -12.11
CA ASP A 131 1.78 9.72 -12.25
C ASP A 131 2.52 9.37 -10.96
N LEU A 132 1.82 8.96 -9.91
CA LEU A 132 2.42 8.59 -8.64
C LEU A 132 3.29 7.33 -8.85
N PRO A 133 4.60 7.37 -8.52
CA PRO A 133 5.42 6.16 -8.55
C PRO A 133 4.89 5.12 -7.55
N SER A 134 5.26 3.85 -7.74
CA SER A 134 4.90 2.75 -6.83
C SER A 134 5.14 3.14 -5.37
N LEU A 135 4.06 3.42 -4.64
CA LEU A 135 4.10 3.94 -3.28
C LEU A 135 3.34 2.99 -2.35
N LEU A 136 3.80 2.89 -1.11
CA LEU A 136 3.08 2.22 -0.05
C LEU A 136 2.01 3.16 0.51
N ILE A 137 0.76 2.71 0.46
CA ILE A 137 -0.39 3.43 1.01
C ILE A 137 -0.88 2.72 2.27
N MET A 138 -1.23 3.50 3.27
CA MET A 138 -1.94 3.03 4.45
C MET A 138 -3.43 3.14 4.17
N LEU A 139 -4.17 2.04 4.33
CA LEU A 139 -5.63 2.07 4.32
C LEU A 139 -6.13 2.26 5.76
N PRO A 140 -6.58 3.46 6.16
CA PRO A 140 -7.15 3.67 7.49
C PRO A 140 -8.52 3.01 7.60
N ILE A 141 -8.87 2.57 8.80
CA ILE A 141 -10.24 2.19 9.16
C ILE A 141 -11.02 3.48 9.41
N ASN A 142 -12.24 3.59 8.85
CA ASN A 142 -13.20 4.64 9.21
C ASN A 142 -13.96 4.27 10.49
#